data_AF-A0A4S4NGW1-F1
#
_entry.id   AF-A0A4S4NGW1-F1
#
_cell.length_a   1.000
_cell.length_b   1.000
_cell.length_c   1.000
_cell.angle_alpha   90.00
_cell.angle_beta   90.00
_cell.angle_gamma   90.00
#
_symmetry.space_group_name_H-M   'P 1'
#
loop_
_entity.id
_entity.type
_entity.pdbx_description
1 polymer ?
#
loop_
_entity_poly.entity_id
_entity_poly.type
_entity_poly.pdbx_seq_one_letter_code
_entity_poly.pdbx_strand_id
1 'polypeptide(L)'
;MERYLTQLLADLRAIARGRQGQVGAPADHYSRNEAGLPAVDYATYRAELDRFFYGEGAGSMYRAIGLLPEAFPPADRLSDPQLRALVFQILDVWTAHRIIPTVPAGIAPRLLYPELLRIMHDDFDDPGDDGWVQQEFCHFLPEECPWSSEFCTCRRLEEEDGE
;
A
#
# COMPACT_ATOMS: atom_id res chain seq x y z
N MET A 1 -7.82 -24.06 9.71
CA MET A 1 -7.56 -22.61 9.59
C MET A 1 -6.06 -22.32 9.52
N GLU A 2 -5.24 -22.85 10.43
CA GLU A 2 -3.77 -22.60 10.42
C GLU A 2 -3.10 -22.90 9.08
N ARG A 3 -3.32 -24.08 8.49
CA ARG A 3 -2.74 -24.46 7.19
C ARG A 3 -3.06 -23.46 6.08
N TYR A 4 -4.27 -22.92 6.07
CA TYR A 4 -4.70 -21.93 5.09
C TYR A 4 -3.97 -20.59 5.29
N LEU A 5 -3.89 -20.13 6.54
CA LEU A 5 -3.15 -18.91 6.88
C LEU A 5 -1.65 -19.04 6.54
N THR A 6 -1.06 -20.21 6.79
CA THR A 6 0.33 -20.48 6.39
C THR A 6 0.52 -20.33 4.88
N GLN A 7 -0.41 -20.85 4.08
CA GLN A 7 -0.36 -20.70 2.63
C GLN A 7 -0.53 -19.25 2.20
N LEU A 8 -1.55 -18.56 2.71
CA LEU A 8 -1.79 -17.14 2.40
C LEU A 8 -0.58 -16.26 2.72
N LEU A 9 0.04 -16.46 3.89
CA LEU A 9 1.26 -15.75 4.26
C LEU A 9 2.43 -16.07 3.33
N ALA A 10 2.55 -17.32 2.87
CA ALA A 10 3.58 -17.70 1.89
C ALA A 10 3.34 -17.04 0.54
N ASP A 11 2.09 -16.97 0.08
CA ASP A 11 1.69 -16.35 -1.18
C ASP A 11 1.97 -14.84 -1.15
N LEU A 12 1.58 -14.14 -0.08
CA LEU A 12 1.87 -12.71 0.10
C LEU A 12 3.39 -12.42 0.11
N ARG A 13 4.20 -13.30 0.73
CA ARG A 13 5.68 -13.18 0.68
C ARG A 13 6.24 -13.41 -0.71
N ALA A 14 5.64 -14.30 -1.49
CA ALA A 14 6.05 -14.54 -2.86
C ALA A 14 5.73 -13.33 -3.73
N ILE A 15 4.55 -12.73 -3.56
CA ILE A 15 4.13 -11.49 -4.23
C ILE A 15 5.10 -10.35 -3.91
N ALA A 16 5.37 -10.07 -2.63
CA ALA A 16 6.27 -9.00 -2.22
C ALA A 16 7.68 -9.17 -2.81
N ARG A 17 8.24 -10.38 -2.76
CA ARG A 17 9.57 -10.67 -3.32
C ARG A 17 9.61 -10.59 -4.85
N GLY A 18 8.57 -11.08 -5.52
CA GLY A 18 8.46 -11.02 -6.97
C GLY A 18 8.47 -9.59 -7.48
N ARG A 19 7.77 -8.69 -6.78
CA ARG A 19 7.75 -7.27 -7.12
C ARG A 19 9.05 -6.55 -6.76
N GLN A 20 9.63 -6.80 -5.59
CA GLN A 20 10.94 -6.23 -5.20
C GLN A 20 12.06 -6.61 -6.18
N GLY A 21 12.02 -7.81 -6.77
CA GLY A 21 12.99 -8.23 -7.77
C GLY A 21 12.84 -7.56 -9.15
N GLN A 22 11.72 -6.88 -9.42
CA GLN A 22 11.47 -6.14 -10.66
C GLN A 22 11.91 -4.67 -10.58
N VAL A 23 12.16 -4.15 -9.37
CA VAL A 23 12.39 -2.73 -9.10
C VAL A 23 13.89 -2.46 -8.98
N GLY A 24 14.40 -1.48 -9.74
CA GLY A 24 15.75 -0.93 -9.61
C GLY A 24 15.99 -0.23 -8.27
N ALA A 25 17.22 0.14 -7.95
CA ALA A 25 17.50 0.81 -6.68
C ALA A 25 16.91 2.23 -6.69
N PRO A 26 16.39 2.77 -5.57
CA PRO A 26 15.84 4.13 -5.50
C PRO A 26 16.81 5.22 -6.00
N ALA A 27 18.12 4.99 -5.87
CA ALA A 27 19.17 5.88 -6.36
C ALA A 27 19.19 6.01 -7.89
N ASP A 28 18.64 5.04 -8.63
CA ASP A 28 18.62 5.02 -10.09
C ASP A 28 17.64 6.04 -10.70
N HIS A 29 16.70 6.55 -9.90
CA HIS A 29 15.59 7.38 -10.36
C HIS A 29 15.75 8.87 -10.01
N TYR A 30 16.38 9.22 -8.88
CA TYR A 30 16.57 10.62 -8.44
C TYR A 30 17.91 11.26 -8.81
N SER A 31 18.86 10.49 -9.36
CA SER A 31 20.22 10.97 -9.69
C SER A 31 20.49 11.14 -11.19
N ARG A 32 19.46 11.15 -12.04
CA ARG A 32 19.61 11.37 -13.48
C ARG A 32 19.62 12.86 -13.80
N ASN A 33 20.79 13.39 -14.17
CA ASN A 33 20.88 14.63 -14.94
C ASN A 33 20.31 14.41 -16.36
N GLU A 34 20.02 15.46 -17.14
CA GLU A 34 19.52 15.33 -18.53
C GLU A 34 20.37 14.39 -19.42
N ALA A 35 21.65 14.20 -19.07
CA ALA A 35 22.58 13.31 -19.76
C ALA A 35 22.45 11.82 -19.37
N GLY A 36 21.70 11.49 -18.31
CA GLY A 36 21.55 10.15 -17.75
C GLY A 36 20.13 9.57 -17.84
N LEU A 37 19.18 10.32 -18.41
CA LEU A 37 17.90 9.73 -18.83
C LEU A 37 18.22 8.71 -19.94
N PRO A 38 17.86 7.42 -19.80
CA PRO A 38 17.83 6.54 -20.95
C PRO A 38 16.97 7.26 -22.00
N ALA A 39 17.40 7.23 -23.25
CA ALA A 39 16.56 7.69 -24.34
C ALA A 39 15.33 6.78 -24.38
N VAL A 40 14.32 7.12 -23.59
CA VAL A 40 13.02 6.46 -23.63
C VAL A 40 12.50 6.83 -25.01
N ASP A 41 12.50 5.85 -25.90
CA ASP A 41 11.97 6.02 -27.24
C ASP A 41 10.56 6.63 -27.11
N TYR A 42 10.24 7.58 -27.97
CA TYR A 42 8.96 8.29 -27.92
C TYR A 42 7.75 7.34 -27.93
N ALA A 43 7.86 6.17 -28.57
CA ALA A 43 6.83 5.14 -28.55
C ALA A 43 6.66 4.51 -27.15
N THR A 44 7.73 4.29 -26.41
CA THR A 44 7.69 3.81 -25.01
C THR A 44 7.03 4.85 -24.10
N TYR A 45 7.47 6.11 -24.17
CA TYR A 45 6.87 7.21 -23.40
C TYR A 45 5.37 7.39 -23.74
N ARG A 46 5.02 7.32 -25.03
CA ARG A 46 3.62 7.39 -25.46
C ARG A 46 2.80 6.21 -24.97
N ALA A 47 3.36 5.00 -24.93
CA ALA A 47 2.67 3.82 -24.39
C ALA A 47 2.43 3.93 -22.87
N GLU A 48 3.37 4.51 -22.12
CA GLU A 48 3.19 4.81 -20.70
C GLU A 48 2.08 5.84 -20.47
N LEU A 49 2.07 6.92 -21.26
CA LEU A 49 0.99 7.91 -21.22
C LEU A 49 -0.35 7.31 -21.64
N ASP A 50 -0.39 6.52 -22.71
CA ASP A 50 -1.63 5.88 -23.17
C ASP A 50 -2.14 4.86 -22.13
N ARG A 51 -1.25 4.16 -21.42
CA ARG A 51 -1.63 3.29 -20.29
C ARG A 51 -2.14 4.10 -19.10
N PHE A 52 -1.52 5.23 -18.79
CA PHE A 52 -1.93 6.12 -17.71
C PHE A 52 -3.29 6.78 -17.98
N PHE A 53 -3.54 7.26 -19.19
CA PHE A 53 -4.78 7.96 -19.56
C PHE A 53 -5.91 7.04 -20.05
N TYR A 54 -5.58 5.91 -20.68
CA TYR A 54 -6.55 5.07 -21.41
C TYR A 54 -6.40 3.56 -21.13
N GLY A 55 -5.57 3.16 -20.18
CA GLY A 55 -5.46 1.76 -19.76
C GLY A 55 -6.78 1.19 -19.22
N GLU A 56 -6.82 -0.14 -19.01
CA GLU A 56 -7.92 -0.75 -18.25
C GLU A 56 -8.00 -0.05 -16.89
N GLY A 57 -9.10 0.66 -16.64
CA GLY A 57 -9.25 1.61 -15.52
C GLY A 57 -8.82 1.05 -14.18
N ALA A 58 -8.48 1.97 -13.26
CA ALA A 58 -7.98 1.71 -11.92
C ALA A 58 -8.58 0.41 -11.34
N GLY A 59 -7.75 -0.63 -11.29
CA GLY A 59 -8.15 -1.90 -10.69
C GLY A 59 -8.06 -1.77 -9.18
N SER A 60 -8.70 -2.66 -8.43
CA SER A 60 -8.45 -2.73 -6.99
C SER A 60 -7.06 -3.30 -6.71
N MET A 61 -6.51 -3.06 -5.52
CA MET A 61 -5.22 -3.64 -5.15
C MET A 61 -5.26 -5.18 -5.15
N TYR A 62 -6.42 -5.77 -4.86
CA TYR A 62 -6.67 -7.22 -5.03
C TYR A 62 -6.32 -7.71 -6.43
N ARG A 63 -6.72 -6.96 -7.45
CA ARG A 63 -6.39 -7.26 -8.85
C ARG A 63 -4.88 -7.15 -9.10
N ALA A 64 -4.24 -6.11 -8.57
CA ALA A 64 -2.80 -5.90 -8.73
C ALA A 64 -1.96 -7.03 -8.12
N ILE A 65 -2.35 -7.52 -6.94
CA ILE A 65 -1.65 -8.61 -6.25
C ILE A 65 -2.07 -10.01 -6.71
N GLY A 66 -3.11 -10.11 -7.56
CA GLY A 66 -3.62 -11.38 -8.07
C GLY A 66 -4.35 -12.24 -7.03
N LEU A 67 -4.91 -11.64 -5.98
CA LEU A 67 -5.69 -12.34 -4.95
C LEU A 67 -7.12 -11.81 -4.92
N LEU A 68 -8.07 -12.69 -4.62
CA LEU A 68 -9.46 -12.31 -4.43
C LEU A 68 -9.70 -11.82 -2.99
N PRO A 69 -10.66 -10.91 -2.73
CA PRO A 69 -11.01 -10.47 -1.37
C PRO A 69 -11.34 -11.64 -0.42
N GLU A 70 -11.98 -12.68 -0.93
CA GLU A 70 -12.35 -13.89 -0.17
C GLU A 70 -11.14 -14.71 0.30
N ALA A 71 -9.94 -14.43 -0.25
CA ALA A 71 -8.69 -15.00 0.24
C ALA A 71 -8.28 -14.44 1.61
N PHE A 72 -8.95 -13.41 2.11
CA PHE A 72 -8.64 -12.76 3.38
C PHE A 72 -9.73 -13.12 4.42
N PRO A 73 -9.39 -13.91 5.45
CA PRO A 73 -10.36 -14.32 6.46
C PRO A 73 -10.77 -13.13 7.35
N PRO A 74 -12.03 -13.07 7.80
CA PRO A 74 -12.50 -11.98 8.65
C PRO A 74 -11.81 -11.99 10.02
N ALA A 75 -11.63 -10.80 10.61
CA ALA A 75 -10.82 -10.60 11.82
C ALA A 75 -11.33 -11.34 13.07
N ASP A 76 -12.63 -11.58 13.14
CA ASP A 76 -13.31 -12.34 14.21
C ASP A 76 -12.87 -13.81 14.26
N ARG A 77 -12.42 -14.37 13.13
CA ARG A 77 -11.93 -15.75 13.02
C ARG A 77 -10.45 -15.88 13.33
N LEU A 78 -9.74 -14.79 13.57
CA LEU A 78 -8.29 -14.77 13.70
C LEU A 78 -7.86 -14.49 15.14
N SER A 79 -6.81 -15.17 15.58
CA SER A 79 -6.11 -14.83 16.82
C SER A 79 -5.25 -13.57 16.63
N ASP A 80 -4.89 -12.89 17.72
CA ASP A 80 -4.07 -11.68 17.65
C ASP A 80 -2.70 -11.91 16.97
N PRO A 81 -1.99 -13.03 17.20
CA PRO A 81 -0.76 -13.32 16.48
C PRO A 81 -0.98 -13.51 14.97
N GLN A 82 -2.09 -14.13 14.56
CA GLN A 82 -2.43 -14.34 13.15
C GLN A 82 -2.75 -13.02 12.45
N LEU A 83 -3.54 -12.16 13.10
CA LEU A 83 -3.82 -10.80 12.61
C LEU A 83 -2.54 -9.99 12.46
N ARG A 84 -1.68 -10.00 13.48
CA ARG A 84 -0.39 -9.29 13.43
C ARG A 84 0.47 -9.76 12.25
N ALA A 85 0.53 -11.08 12.02
CA ALA A 85 1.28 -11.64 10.90
C ALA A 85 0.70 -11.22 9.54
N LEU A 86 -0.63 -11.21 9.39
CA LEU A 86 -1.29 -10.78 8.16
C LEU A 86 -1.10 -9.29 7.91
N VAL A 87 -1.31 -8.44 8.92
CA VAL A 87 -1.08 -7.00 8.83
C VAL A 87 0.34 -6.72 8.36
N PHE A 88 1.34 -7.31 9.03
CA PHE A 88 2.74 -7.14 8.64
C PHE A 88 2.96 -7.54 7.17
N GLN A 89 2.42 -8.69 6.77
CA GLN A 89 2.65 -9.20 5.43
C GLN A 89 1.90 -8.40 4.34
N ILE A 90 0.75 -7.83 4.65
CA ILE A 90 0.02 -6.92 3.75
C ILE A 90 0.82 -5.63 3.57
N LEU A 91 1.34 -5.05 4.65
CA LEU A 91 2.16 -3.83 4.59
C LEU A 91 3.45 -4.05 3.80
N ASP A 92 4.07 -5.24 3.90
CA ASP A 92 5.21 -5.62 3.05
C ASP A 92 4.82 -5.63 1.56
N VAL A 93 3.65 -6.20 1.23
CA VAL A 93 3.14 -6.23 -0.15
C VAL A 93 2.85 -4.82 -0.65
N TRP A 94 2.24 -3.96 0.17
CA TRP A 94 1.99 -2.56 -0.15
C TRP A 94 3.30 -1.82 -0.43
N THR A 95 4.30 -1.99 0.43
CA THR A 95 5.64 -1.40 0.26
C THR A 95 6.30 -1.92 -1.02
N ALA A 96 6.14 -3.21 -1.34
CA ALA A 96 6.63 -3.77 -2.59
C ALA A 96 5.94 -3.16 -3.82
N HIS A 97 4.68 -2.74 -3.70
CA HIS A 97 3.94 -1.98 -4.71
C HIS A 97 4.16 -0.46 -4.58
N ARG A 98 5.23 -0.03 -3.89
CA ARG A 98 5.61 1.37 -3.68
C ARG A 98 4.56 2.22 -2.97
N ILE A 99 3.73 1.60 -2.14
CA ILE A 99 2.78 2.29 -1.26
C ILE A 99 3.41 2.34 0.13
N ILE A 100 3.56 3.55 0.66
CA ILE A 100 4.08 3.79 2.01
C ILE A 100 2.89 4.08 2.93
N PRO A 101 2.48 3.12 3.78
CA PRO A 101 1.38 3.32 4.69
C PRO A 101 1.84 4.12 5.92
N THR A 102 1.19 5.26 6.17
CA THR A 102 1.37 6.05 7.39
C THR A 102 0.31 5.64 8.41
N VAL A 103 0.68 4.65 9.23
CA VAL A 103 -0.18 4.05 10.26
C VAL A 103 0.11 4.70 11.62
N PRO A 104 -0.90 5.26 12.32
CA PRO A 104 -0.73 5.76 13.68
C PRO A 104 -0.13 4.73 14.64
N ALA A 105 0.81 5.22 15.46
CA ALA A 105 1.53 4.37 16.40
C ALA A 105 0.58 3.75 17.44
N GLY A 106 0.77 2.45 17.71
CA GLY A 106 0.04 1.75 18.76
C GLY A 106 -1.35 1.24 18.37
N ILE A 107 -1.81 1.44 17.12
CA ILE A 107 -3.08 0.83 16.70
C ILE A 107 -3.05 -0.70 16.81
N ALA A 108 -4.12 -1.26 17.35
CA ALA A 108 -4.29 -2.70 17.44
C ALA A 108 -4.46 -3.34 16.05
N PRO A 109 -3.81 -4.49 15.76
CA PRO A 109 -3.99 -5.20 14.49
C PRO A 109 -5.46 -5.54 14.15
N ARG A 110 -6.30 -5.72 15.18
CA ARG A 110 -7.76 -5.94 15.02
C ARG A 110 -8.49 -4.76 14.38
N LEU A 111 -8.01 -3.53 14.58
CA LEU A 111 -8.58 -2.33 13.99
C LEU A 111 -7.95 -2.05 12.62
N LEU A 112 -6.64 -2.26 12.48
CA LEU A 112 -5.91 -1.97 11.25
C LEU A 112 -6.23 -2.96 10.13
N TYR A 113 -6.37 -4.25 10.44
CA TYR A 113 -6.55 -5.29 9.41
C TYR A 113 -7.81 -5.07 8.55
N PRO A 114 -9.01 -4.83 9.10
CA PRO A 114 -10.19 -4.54 8.29
C PRO A 114 -10.03 -3.28 7.42
N GLU A 115 -9.35 -2.25 7.93
CA GLU A 115 -9.14 -1.00 7.19
C GLU A 115 -8.19 -1.21 6.01
N LEU A 116 -7.14 -2.01 6.16
CA LEU A 116 -6.27 -2.42 5.06
C LEU A 116 -7.07 -3.12 3.96
N LEU A 117 -7.94 -4.07 4.32
CA LEU A 117 -8.77 -4.77 3.34
C LEU A 117 -9.77 -3.82 2.66
N ARG A 118 -10.35 -2.88 3.41
CA ARG A 118 -11.25 -1.85 2.86
C ARG A 118 -10.54 -1.01 1.81
N ILE A 119 -9.34 -0.48 2.11
CA ILE A 119 -8.56 0.33 1.17
C ILE A 119 -8.17 -0.48 -0.07
N MET A 120 -7.91 -1.79 0.08
CA MET A 120 -7.61 -2.64 -1.07
C MET A 120 -8.78 -2.79 -2.06
N HIS A 121 -10.01 -2.45 -1.67
CA HIS A 121 -11.16 -2.38 -2.58
C HIS A 121 -11.23 -1.07 -3.36
N ASP A 122 -10.60 -0.01 -2.87
CA ASP A 122 -10.59 1.29 -3.53
C ASP A 122 -9.79 1.21 -4.85
N ASP A 123 -10.04 2.16 -5.73
CA ASP A 123 -9.34 2.29 -7.01
C ASP A 123 -7.83 2.43 -6.75
N PHE A 124 -7.05 1.51 -7.31
CA PHE A 124 -5.61 1.46 -7.15
C PHE A 124 -4.91 1.70 -8.49
N ASP A 125 -4.21 2.84 -8.55
CA ASP A 125 -3.30 3.17 -9.63
C ASP A 125 -1.88 2.74 -9.24
N ASP A 126 -1.33 1.75 -9.94
CA ASP A 126 0.05 1.32 -9.76
C ASP A 126 0.98 2.50 -10.14
N PRO A 127 1.79 3.03 -9.21
CA PRO A 127 2.65 4.18 -9.47
C PRO A 127 3.76 3.91 -10.50
N GLY A 128 3.84 2.70 -11.05
CA GLY A 128 4.84 2.32 -12.02
C GLY A 128 6.22 2.34 -11.41
N ASP A 129 7.26 2.54 -12.23
CA ASP A 129 8.65 2.38 -11.79
C ASP A 129 9.30 3.59 -11.11
N ASP A 130 8.71 4.77 -11.27
CA ASP A 130 9.31 6.03 -10.84
C ASP A 130 8.55 6.71 -9.68
N GLY A 131 7.44 6.13 -9.21
CA GLY A 131 6.56 6.76 -8.23
C GLY A 131 6.46 6.03 -6.88
N TRP A 132 6.20 6.77 -5.82
CA TRP A 132 5.75 6.24 -4.52
C TRP A 132 4.43 6.89 -4.15
N VAL A 133 3.49 6.11 -3.64
CA VAL A 133 2.21 6.60 -3.13
C VAL A 133 2.27 6.59 -1.61
N GLN A 134 1.98 7.72 -0.99
CA GLN A 134 1.74 7.78 0.45
C GLN A 134 0.28 7.42 0.71
N GLN A 135 0.04 6.39 1.53
CA GLN A 135 -1.30 6.07 2.00
C GLN A 135 -1.43 6.50 3.46
N GLU A 136 -2.13 7.61 3.68
CA GLU A 136 -2.40 8.11 5.01
C GLU A 136 -3.64 7.42 5.59
N PHE A 137 -3.53 6.93 6.83
CA PHE A 137 -4.64 6.29 7.55
C PHE A 137 -5.30 7.23 8.55
N CYS A 138 -4.71 8.38 8.80
CA CYS A 138 -5.35 9.45 9.53
C CYS A 138 -6.21 10.27 8.57
N HIS A 139 -7.34 10.76 9.08
CA HIS A 139 -8.12 11.77 8.37
C HIS A 139 -7.87 13.13 9.04
N PHE A 140 -7.75 14.19 8.24
CA PHE A 140 -7.60 15.56 8.77
C PHE A 140 -8.80 15.96 9.62
N LEU A 141 -10.00 15.55 9.20
CA LEU A 141 -11.24 15.69 9.98
C LEU A 141 -11.39 14.49 10.93
N PRO A 142 -11.33 14.68 12.26
CA PRO A 142 -11.45 13.58 13.23
C PRO A 142 -12.78 12.83 13.15
N GLU A 143 -13.83 13.52 12.71
CA GLU A 143 -15.20 12.98 12.53
C GLU A 143 -15.26 11.90 11.43
N GLU A 144 -14.38 11.99 10.44
CA GLU A 144 -14.31 11.10 9.26
C GLU A 144 -13.18 10.07 9.39
N CYS A 145 -12.43 10.13 10.48
CA CYS A 145 -11.40 9.17 10.79
C CYS A 145 -12.05 7.83 11.19
N PRO A 146 -11.67 6.69 10.59
CA PRO A 146 -12.32 5.41 10.89
C PRO A 146 -12.00 4.87 12.31
N TRP A 147 -11.20 5.62 13.08
CA TRP A 147 -10.52 5.18 14.30
C TRP A 147 -11.03 6.04 15.47
N SER A 148 -10.81 5.59 16.72
CA SER A 148 -11.09 6.45 17.88
C SER A 148 -10.21 7.71 17.84
N SER A 149 -10.70 8.80 18.43
CA SER A 149 -10.04 10.12 18.40
C SER A 149 -8.58 10.11 18.88
N GLU A 150 -8.18 9.12 19.69
CA GLU A 150 -6.81 8.94 20.17
C GLU A 150 -5.80 8.55 19.06
N PHE A 151 -6.27 7.97 17.96
CA PHE A 151 -5.42 7.56 16.85
C PHE A 151 -5.57 8.46 15.60
N CYS A 152 -6.47 9.44 15.64
CA CYS A 152 -6.64 10.44 14.58
C CYS A 152 -5.67 11.61 14.82
N THR A 153 -4.37 11.32 14.71
CA THR A 153 -3.29 12.21 15.16
C THR A 153 -2.93 13.34 14.20
N CYS A 154 -3.56 13.42 13.01
CA CYS A 154 -3.24 14.41 11.98
C CYS A 154 -3.73 15.84 12.29
N ARG A 155 -4.30 16.05 13.48
CA ARG A 155 -4.64 17.39 14.00
C ARG A 155 -3.48 18.13 14.67
N ARG A 156 -2.30 17.52 14.85
CA ARG A 156 -1.28 18.10 15.73
C ARG A 156 -0.24 18.94 14.98
N LEU A 157 -0.62 20.12 14.49
CA LEU A 157 0.33 21.17 14.08
C LEU A 157 -0.14 22.63 14.36
N GLU A 158 -1.13 22.87 15.22
CA GLU A 158 -1.59 24.26 15.51
C GLU A 158 -1.60 24.69 16.99
N GLU A 159 -1.03 23.92 17.94
CA GLU A 159 -1.08 24.29 19.37
C GLU A 159 0.28 24.33 20.10
N GLU A 160 1.38 24.58 19.39
CA GLU A 160 2.68 24.94 20.02
C GLU A 160 3.32 26.16 19.34
N ASP A 161 2.57 27.26 19.23
CA ASP A 161 3.12 28.62 19.05
C ASP A 161 2.27 29.57 19.91
N GLY A 162 2.37 29.43 21.22
CA GLY A 162 1.55 30.22 22.14
C GLY A 162 1.85 30.04 23.62
N GLU A 163 3.10 30.28 24.05
CA GLU A 163 3.41 31.06 25.28
C GLU A 163 4.89 31.47 25.36
#